data_AF-A0A971FGS7-F1
#
_entry.id   AF-A0A971FGS7-F1
#
_cell.length_a   1.000
_cell.length_b   1.000
_cell.length_c   1.000
_cell.angle_alpha   90.00
_cell.angle_beta   90.00
_cell.angle_gamma   90.00
#
_symmetry.space_group_name_H-M   'P 1'
#
loop_
_entity.id
_entity.type
_entity.pdbx_description
1 polymer ?
#
loop_
_entity_poly.entity_id
_entity_poly.type
_entity_poly.pdbx_seq_one_letter_code
_entity_poly.pdbx_strand_id
1 'polypeptide(L)' 'MKIHDIERLEERENEAAELLPQGTPVEYSFWESPTLEALAEAQQVTPMTNVRALFGTWPGELDDGFEDAIDALRHSGAPV' A
#
# COMPACT_ATOMS: atom_id res chain seq x y z
N MET A 1 -24.78 19.13 -7.58
CA MET A 1 -23.74 18.45 -8.38
C MET A 1 -24.44 17.33 -9.15
N LYS A 2 -24.63 17.47 -10.46
CA LYS A 2 -25.26 16.44 -11.31
C LYS A 2 -24.14 15.79 -12.12
N ILE A 3 -24.08 14.47 -12.10
CA ILE A 3 -23.02 13.67 -12.74
C ILE A 3 -23.24 13.69 -14.26
N HIS A 4 -22.88 14.78 -14.94
CA HIS A 4 -22.97 14.92 -16.40
C HIS A 4 -21.71 15.53 -17.04
N ASP A 5 -20.74 15.98 -16.24
CA ASP A 5 -19.52 16.66 -16.73
C ASP A 5 -18.29 15.72 -16.80
N ILE A 6 -18.50 14.40 -16.85
CA ILE A 6 -17.41 13.42 -16.94
C ILE A 6 -17.39 12.86 -18.36
N GLU A 7 -16.46 13.35 -19.19
CA GLU A 7 -16.25 12.86 -20.56
C GLU A 7 -15.10 11.84 -20.60
N ARG A 8 -15.27 10.76 -21.38
CA ARG A 8 -14.23 9.73 -21.57
C ARG A 8 -13.14 10.28 -22.49
N LEU A 9 -11.92 10.37 -21.96
CA LEU A 9 -10.72 10.73 -22.74
C LEU A 9 -10.06 9.45 -23.28
N GLU A 10 -10.47 9.00 -24.47
CA GLU A 10 -9.91 7.80 -25.12
C GLU A 10 -8.38 7.91 -25.35
N GLU A 11 -7.87 9.13 -25.56
CA GLU A 11 -6.45 9.38 -25.85
C GLU A 11 -5.49 9.03 -24.70
N ARG A 12 -5.98 9.00 -23.45
CA ARG A 12 -5.15 8.85 -22.24
C ARG A 12 -5.39 7.54 -21.49
N GLU A 13 -6.22 6.67 -22.04
CA GLU A 13 -6.67 5.43 -21.40
C GLU A 13 -5.50 4.50 -21.01
N ASN A 14 -4.39 4.57 -21.75
CA ASN A 14 -3.19 3.76 -21.53
C ASN A 14 -2.06 4.47 -20.78
N GLU A 15 -2.12 5.79 -20.55
CA GLU A 15 -0.99 6.58 -19.99
C GLU A 15 -0.58 6.15 -18.59
N ALA A 16 -1.48 5.49 -17.85
CA ALA A 16 -1.24 5.00 -16.50
C ALA A 16 -1.62 3.53 -16.33
N ALA A 17 -1.81 2.78 -17.42
CA ALA A 17 -2.21 1.37 -17.35
C ALA A 17 -1.19 0.51 -16.58
N GLU A 18 0.09 0.88 -16.63
CA GLU A 18 1.18 0.24 -15.88
C GLU A 18 1.10 0.50 -14.36
N LEU A 19 0.42 1.57 -13.93
CA LEU A 19 0.19 1.88 -12.52
C LEU A 19 -1.01 1.14 -11.94
N LEU A 20 -1.83 0.52 -12.79
CA LEU A 20 -2.95 -0.28 -12.32
C LEU A 20 -2.42 -1.55 -11.67
N PRO A 21 -3.02 -1.99 -10.54
CA PRO A 21 -2.63 -3.23 -9.89
C PRO A 21 -2.78 -4.40 -10.86
N GLN A 22 -1.67 -5.09 -11.13
CA GLN A 22 -1.58 -6.20 -12.09
C GLN A 22 -2.06 -7.53 -11.48
N GLY A 23 -3.15 -7.49 -10.72
CA GLY A 23 -3.70 -8.64 -10.00
C GLY A 23 -5.12 -8.97 -10.44
N THR A 24 -5.55 -10.21 -10.18
CA THR A 24 -6.96 -10.57 -10.33
C THR A 24 -7.75 -9.83 -9.26
N PRO A 25 -8.74 -8.99 -9.62
CA PRO A 25 -9.62 -8.39 -8.64
C PRO A 25 -10.28 -9.51 -7.86
N VAL A 26 -10.09 -9.52 -6.55
CA VAL A 26 -10.69 -10.55 -5.74
C VAL A 26 -12.11 -10.12 -5.42
N GLU A 27 -13.04 -11.06 -5.62
CA GLU A 27 -14.46 -10.80 -5.40
C GLU A 27 -14.75 -10.76 -3.90
N TYR A 28 -14.83 -9.54 -3.36
CA TYR A 28 -15.33 -9.28 -2.02
C TYR A 28 -16.52 -8.32 -2.10
N SER A 29 -17.47 -8.46 -1.18
CA SER A 29 -18.49 -7.42 -1.00
C SER A 29 -17.83 -6.10 -0.60
N PHE A 30 -18.34 -4.96 -1.08
CA PHE A 30 -17.82 -3.63 -0.74
C PHE A 30 -17.69 -3.39 0.78
N TRP A 31 -18.52 -4.05 1.59
CA TRP A 31 -18.52 -3.92 3.05
C TRP A 31 -17.69 -4.99 3.77
N GLU A 32 -17.09 -5.93 3.04
CA GLU A 32 -16.23 -6.98 3.59
C GLU A 32 -14.77 -6.60 3.41
N SER A 33 -14.04 -6.51 4.51
CA SER A 33 -12.60 -6.23 4.48
C SER A 33 -11.83 -7.56 4.42
N PRO A 34 -11.04 -7.80 3.35
CA PRO A 34 -10.21 -8.99 3.26
C PRO A 34 -9.14 -8.97 4.36
N THR A 35 -8.67 -10.16 4.77
CA THR A 35 -7.52 -10.22 5.68
C THR A 35 -6.24 -9.79 4.95
N LEU A 36 -5.21 -9.43 5.72
CA LEU A 36 -3.92 -9.04 5.14
C LEU A 36 -3.32 -10.18 4.31
N GLU A 37 -3.50 -11.43 4.74
CA GLU A 37 -3.05 -12.63 4.04
C GLU A 37 -3.78 -12.80 2.70
N ALA A 38 -5.09 -12.58 2.68
CA ALA A 38 -5.89 -12.66 1.47
C ALA A 38 -5.49 -11.58 0.44
N LEU A 39 -5.17 -10.36 0.91
CA LEU A 39 -4.66 -9.29 0.05
C LEU A 39 -3.26 -9.62 -0.51
N ALA A 40 -2.38 -10.19 0.31
CA ALA A 40 -1.05 -10.58 -0.12
C ALA A 40 -1.10 -11.67 -1.21
N GLU A 41 -1.94 -12.70 -1.02
CA GLU A 41 -2.16 -13.75 -2.02
C GLU A 41 -2.71 -13.20 -3.34
N ALA A 42 -3.72 -12.33 -3.26
CA ALA A 42 -4.33 -11.66 -4.42
C ALA A 42 -3.33 -10.90 -5.28
N GLN A 43 -2.38 -10.23 -4.62
CA GLN A 43 -1.34 -9.41 -5.25
C GLN A 43 -0.07 -10.20 -5.56
N GLN A 44 -0.08 -11.51 -5.33
CA GLN A 44 1.10 -12.38 -5.48
C GLN A 44 2.30 -11.91 -4.65
N VAL A 45 2.04 -11.20 -3.55
CA VAL A 45 3.04 -10.73 -2.59
C VAL A 45 3.42 -11.90 -1.70
N THR A 46 4.70 -12.24 -1.69
CA THR A 46 5.22 -13.33 -0.85
C THR A 46 5.83 -12.78 0.43
N PRO A 47 5.68 -13.48 1.57
CA PRO A 47 6.36 -13.10 2.80
C PRO A 47 7.87 -13.05 2.59
N MET A 48 8.49 -11.97 3.05
CA MET A 48 9.93 -11.80 2.95
C MET A 48 10.65 -12.73 3.91
N THR A 49 11.47 -13.64 3.38
CA THR A 49 12.21 -14.62 4.18
C THR A 49 13.59 -14.12 4.64
N ASN A 50 14.13 -13.11 3.95
CA ASN A 50 15.44 -12.53 4.26
C ASN A 50 15.33 -11.04 4.55
N VAL A 51 15.15 -10.70 5.83
CA VAL A 51 15.02 -9.31 6.31
C VAL A 51 16.27 -8.47 6.01
N ARG A 52 17.45 -9.10 5.86
CA ARG A 52 18.69 -8.38 5.52
C ARG A 52 18.64 -7.71 4.14
N ALA A 53 17.74 -8.13 3.26
CA ALA A 53 17.55 -7.50 1.97
C ALA A 53 17.06 -6.03 2.08
N LEU A 54 16.52 -5.63 3.24
CA LEU A 54 16.07 -4.26 3.53
C LEU A 54 17.19 -3.35 4.06
N PHE A 55 18.33 -3.91 4.46
CA PHE A 55 19.39 -3.12 5.09
C PHE A 55 20.09 -2.27 4.02
N GLY A 56 20.07 -0.95 4.19
CA GLY A 56 20.67 -0.01 3.23
C GLY A 56 19.87 0.18 1.93
N THR A 57 18.71 -0.47 1.81
CA THR A 57 17.75 -0.31 0.70
C THR A 57 16.42 0.27 1.18
N TRP A 58 16.33 0.62 2.46
CA TRP A 58 15.14 1.25 3.01
C TRP A 58 14.83 2.54 2.25
N PRO A 59 13.62 2.65 1.64
CA PRO A 59 13.24 3.84 0.90
C PRO A 59 12.98 4.97 1.89
N GLY A 60 13.86 5.96 1.91
CA GLY A 60 13.80 7.12 2.81
C GLY A 60 15.12 7.86 2.84
N GLU A 61 15.12 9.09 3.36
CA GLU A 61 16.36 9.76 3.73
C GLU A 61 16.90 9.16 5.03
N LEU A 62 18.20 9.33 5.31
CA LEU A 62 18.82 8.81 6.53
C LEU A 62 18.17 9.36 7.82
N ASP A 63 17.52 10.52 7.72
CA ASP A 63 16.90 11.25 8.82
C ASP A 63 15.45 11.61 8.46
N ASP A 64 14.67 10.60 8.06
CA ASP A 64 13.25 10.74 7.72
C ASP A 64 12.32 10.78 8.95
N GLY A 65 12.90 10.76 10.15
CA GLY A 65 12.19 10.77 11.42
C GLY A 65 11.57 9.41 11.80
N PHE A 66 11.93 8.32 11.11
CA PHE A 66 11.44 6.97 11.43
C PHE A 66 11.78 6.55 12.87
N GLU A 67 13.03 6.77 13.31
CA GLU A 67 13.50 6.42 14.65
C GLU A 67 12.71 7.15 15.73
N ASP A 68 12.48 8.45 15.56
CA ASP A 68 11.73 9.29 16.49
C ASP A 68 10.26 8.85 16.58
N ALA A 69 9.64 8.48 15.45
CA ALA A 69 8.28 7.97 15.42
C ALA A 69 8.15 6.62 16.15
N ILE A 70 9.12 5.73 15.99
CA ILE A 70 9.18 4.44 16.69
C ILE A 70 9.42 4.63 18.19
N ASP A 71 10.29 5.56 18.57
CA ASP A 71 10.55 5.90 19.97
C ASP A 71 9.28 6.43 20.65
N ALA A 72 8.60 7.38 20.01
CA ALA A 72 7.32 7.90 20.48
C ALA A 72 6.27 6.79 20.63
N LEU A 73 6.17 5.87 19.67
CA LEU A 73 5.22 4.76 19.74
C LEU A 73 5.51 3.83 20.93
N ARG A 74 6.78 3.46 21.16
CA ARG A 74 7.19 2.63 22.31
C ARG A 74 6.87 3.29 23.64
N HIS A 75 6.96 4.61 23.71
CA HIS A 75 6.75 5.38 24.93
C HIS A 75 5.32 5.90 25.11
N SER A 76 4.47 5.83 24.07
CA SER A 76 3.07 6.25 24.10
C SER A 76 2.15 5.34 24.93
N GLY A 77 2.58 4.11 25.26
CA GLY A 77 1.79 3.10 25.97
C GLY A 77 2.22 2.80 27.41
N ALA A 78 3.24 3.48 27.94
CA ALA A 78 3.69 3.25 29.31
C ALA A 78 2.86 4.10 30.30
N PRO A 79 2.09 3.50 31.23
CA PRO A 79 1.61 4.26 32.37
C PRO A 79 2.83 4.65 33.22
N VAL A 80 3.00 5.95 33.44
CA VAL A 80 3.81 6.50 34.54
C VAL A 80 3.20 6.15 35.89
#